data_AF-A0A2E2VFT9-F1
#
_entry.id   AF-A0A2E2VFT9-F1
#
_cell.length_a   1.000
_cell.length_b   1.000
_cell.length_c   1.000
_cell.angle_alpha   90.00
_cell.angle_beta   90.00
_cell.angle_gamma   90.00
#
_symmetry.space_group_name_H-M   'P 1'
#
loop_
_entity.id
_entity.type
_entity.pdbx_description
1 polymer ?
#
loop_
_entity_poly.entity_id
_entity_poly.type
_entity_poly.pdbx_seq_one_letter_code
_entity_poly.pdbx_strand_id
1 'polypeptide(L)'
;MVLPPDHADRVIAQHRSRVEKVSMMGTLVLISSAGWWLLPAMDGSVELLPRMGPVIAIFISSLILMDLIDYGPIERSRIAIICGLSWPMVMAMAIDSLGQGDRAIATAILVLLAANLFLYWRNSLSSSLSTKRLRAFSGLAGSAIGIAIVISLDLELLIAVLFAFCSLGIVIPDILAKDDEYQERKFFSIKLDAAESRMLKLRSTNSGLEQASSLIQQAREVGWKDPPRGMVLIEEAEREAERIIEMTVDIDDIRKNSLNSVTKAESIAPIVEGPRKAFDMGDKEASHGSLREAETLYRLAKSRAEVIEEYWQQAVDTIASAESAISTKSISNSDAVLGILRAAKEAMDSENPAEALHIANAIPSHIDSLEASKEDAEVAIADAKLALNSAEGELKLANTERLEEAEKAFSEGDSALAKGLADSLAREVRETTDAMQSVQRALRQKKQIISEFPSGDAKQIWEERLLQVETEASTGEWKNASNSLDSLTKDLAEYQSEVEDANELLQFVQSEWKQLRRRLDSSSISATDEFRIATEAAVNDASQALDAGEIQDCLTFLGKADELLEGLRRRVV
;
A
#
# COMPACT_ATOMS: atom_id res chain seq x y z
N MET A 1 78.52 -11.07 0.22
CA MET A 1 78.82 -10.02 -0.78
C MET A 1 77.51 -9.69 -1.48
N VAL A 2 76.96 -8.52 -1.22
CA VAL A 2 75.70 -8.06 -1.85
C VAL A 2 76.07 -7.33 -3.12
N LEU A 3 75.60 -7.81 -4.27
CA LEU A 3 75.81 -7.13 -5.56
C LEU A 3 74.95 -5.85 -5.59
N PRO A 4 75.48 -4.72 -6.08
CA PRO A 4 74.69 -3.49 -6.20
C PRO A 4 73.52 -3.68 -7.17
N PRO A 5 72.38 -2.99 -6.96
CA PRO A 5 71.14 -3.21 -7.71
C PRO A 5 71.30 -3.04 -9.23
N ASP A 6 72.27 -2.23 -9.69
CA ASP A 6 72.56 -2.00 -11.11
C ASP A 6 73.57 -2.97 -11.73
N HIS A 7 74.05 -3.98 -10.99
CA HIS A 7 75.11 -4.85 -11.50
C HIS A 7 74.65 -5.67 -12.70
N ALA A 8 73.43 -6.23 -12.64
CA ALA A 8 72.85 -7.00 -13.74
C ALA A 8 72.69 -6.14 -15.00
N ASP A 9 72.16 -4.92 -14.86
CA ASP A 9 71.92 -4.01 -15.99
C ASP A 9 73.22 -3.53 -16.64
N ARG A 10 74.27 -3.28 -15.84
CA ARG A 10 75.59 -2.93 -16.37
C ARG A 10 76.23 -4.09 -17.14
N VAL A 11 76.07 -5.33 -16.65
CA VAL A 11 76.57 -6.52 -17.35
C VAL A 11 75.81 -6.73 -18.65
N ILE A 12 74.48 -6.62 -18.65
CA ILE A 12 73.64 -6.71 -19.86
C ILE A 12 74.03 -5.62 -20.87
N ALA A 13 74.19 -4.37 -20.45
CA ALA A 13 74.60 -3.28 -21.32
C ALA A 13 76.01 -3.48 -21.91
N GLN A 14 76.95 -4.01 -21.12
CA GLN A 14 78.28 -4.35 -21.62
C GLN A 14 78.25 -5.50 -22.63
N HIS A 15 77.43 -6.54 -22.40
CA HIS A 15 77.24 -7.61 -23.38
C HIS A 15 76.60 -7.10 -24.67
N ARG A 16 75.55 -6.29 -24.57
CA ARG A 16 74.90 -5.67 -25.74
C ARG A 16 75.88 -4.83 -26.55
N SER A 17 76.67 -3.97 -25.91
CA SER A 17 77.69 -3.17 -26.59
C SER A 17 78.78 -4.01 -27.28
N ARG A 18 79.17 -5.16 -26.70
CA ARG A 18 80.11 -6.08 -27.35
C ARG A 18 79.49 -6.73 -28.59
N VAL A 19 78.23 -7.18 -28.49
CA VAL A 19 77.51 -7.79 -29.62
C VAL A 19 77.25 -6.77 -30.74
N GLU A 20 76.88 -5.54 -30.40
CA GLU A 20 76.72 -4.43 -31.36
C GLU A 20 78.02 -4.13 -32.10
N LYS A 21 79.17 -4.11 -31.40
CA LYS A 21 80.48 -3.93 -32.04
C LYS A 21 80.83 -5.08 -33.00
N VAL A 22 80.54 -6.32 -32.60
CA VAL A 22 80.76 -7.50 -33.47
C VAL A 22 79.85 -7.44 -34.69
N SER A 23 78.59 -7.04 -34.52
CA SER A 23 77.67 -6.88 -35.65
C SER A 23 78.08 -5.75 -36.58
N MET A 24 78.45 -4.57 -36.06
CA MET A 24 78.99 -3.47 -36.88
C MET A 24 80.26 -3.88 -37.64
N MET A 25 81.13 -4.68 -37.01
CA MET A 25 82.29 -5.24 -37.71
C MET A 25 81.85 -6.24 -38.81
N GLY A 26 80.86 -7.09 -38.52
CA GLY A 26 80.30 -8.03 -39.48
C GLY A 26 79.63 -7.34 -40.67
N THR A 27 78.85 -6.27 -40.46
CA THR A 27 78.24 -5.49 -41.55
C THR A 27 79.30 -4.83 -42.42
N LEU A 28 80.34 -4.23 -41.82
CA LEU A 28 81.46 -3.66 -42.57
C LEU A 28 82.20 -4.72 -43.40
N VAL A 29 82.40 -5.93 -42.85
CA VAL A 29 83.02 -7.04 -43.59
C VAL A 29 82.14 -7.49 -44.76
N LEU A 30 80.82 -7.60 -44.57
CA LEU A 30 79.88 -7.97 -45.64
C LEU A 30 79.85 -6.91 -46.75
N ILE A 31 79.74 -5.62 -46.39
CA ILE A 31 79.76 -4.51 -47.35
C ILE A 31 81.10 -4.46 -48.11
N SER A 32 82.22 -4.65 -47.41
CA SER A 32 83.55 -4.70 -48.03
C SER A 32 83.70 -5.89 -48.98
N SER A 33 83.14 -7.05 -48.62
CA SER A 33 83.13 -8.25 -49.46
C SER A 33 82.26 -8.08 -50.71
N ALA A 34 81.11 -7.41 -50.58
CA ALA A 34 80.27 -7.03 -51.70
C ALA A 34 81.01 -6.07 -52.66
N GLY A 35 81.71 -5.08 -52.10
CA GLY A 35 82.58 -4.18 -52.87
C GLY A 35 83.68 -4.94 -53.60
N TRP A 36 84.36 -5.88 -52.91
CA TRP A 36 85.38 -6.74 -53.50
C TRP A 36 84.85 -7.57 -54.69
N TRP A 37 83.64 -8.11 -54.56
CA TRP A 37 82.99 -8.89 -55.62
C TRP A 37 82.68 -8.06 -56.89
N LEU A 38 82.43 -6.76 -56.73
CA LEU A 38 82.13 -5.84 -57.83
C LEU A 38 83.37 -5.28 -58.54
N LEU A 39 84.56 -5.31 -57.92
CA LEU A 39 85.77 -4.72 -58.50
C LEU A 39 86.05 -5.14 -59.96
N PRO A 40 85.99 -6.44 -60.34
CA PRO A 40 86.24 -6.83 -61.72
C PRO A 40 85.21 -6.30 -62.73
N ALA A 41 83.98 -6.02 -62.29
CA ALA A 41 82.95 -5.43 -63.14
C ALA A 41 83.15 -3.92 -63.34
N MET A 42 83.74 -3.23 -62.35
CA MET A 42 84.11 -1.81 -62.47
C MET A 42 85.27 -1.59 -63.43
N ASP A 43 86.20 -2.55 -63.50
CA ASP A 43 87.31 -2.54 -64.46
C ASP A 43 86.88 -2.97 -65.89
N GLY A 44 85.59 -3.26 -66.11
CA GLY A 44 85.03 -3.65 -67.40
C GLY A 44 85.38 -5.08 -67.85
N SER A 45 85.98 -5.89 -66.97
CA SER A 45 86.42 -7.25 -67.31
C SER A 45 85.28 -8.27 -67.39
N VAL A 46 84.14 -7.99 -66.76
CA VAL A 46 82.95 -8.87 -66.71
C VAL A 46 81.68 -8.02 -66.71
N GLU A 47 80.59 -8.55 -67.27
CA GLU A 47 79.27 -7.91 -67.24
C GLU A 47 78.77 -7.65 -65.81
N LEU A 48 78.23 -6.45 -65.59
CA LEU A 48 77.79 -5.99 -64.27
C LEU A 48 76.50 -6.69 -63.80
N LEU A 49 75.54 -6.90 -64.72
CA LEU A 49 74.17 -7.32 -64.39
C LEU A 49 74.11 -8.68 -63.64
N PRO A 50 74.82 -9.75 -64.07
CA PRO A 50 74.78 -11.04 -63.36
C PRO A 50 75.42 -10.99 -61.97
N ARG A 51 76.30 -10.02 -61.71
CA ARG A 51 77.00 -9.87 -60.41
C ARG A 51 76.19 -9.08 -59.38
N MET A 52 75.17 -8.34 -59.80
CA MET A 52 74.33 -7.54 -58.89
C MET A 52 73.49 -8.41 -57.95
N GLY A 53 73.05 -9.60 -58.38
CA GLY A 53 72.21 -10.49 -57.56
C GLY A 53 72.88 -10.90 -56.23
N PRO A 54 74.08 -11.50 -56.25
CA PRO A 54 74.83 -11.84 -55.03
C PRO A 54 75.13 -10.61 -54.16
N VAL A 55 75.41 -9.46 -54.76
CA VAL A 55 75.68 -8.20 -54.03
C VAL A 55 74.45 -7.74 -53.25
N ILE A 56 73.28 -7.72 -53.89
CA ILE A 56 72.01 -7.38 -53.25
C ILE A 56 71.73 -8.35 -52.09
N ALA A 57 71.98 -9.65 -52.26
CA ALA A 57 71.82 -10.64 -51.20
C ALA A 57 72.77 -10.39 -50.00
N ILE A 58 74.03 -10.01 -50.25
CA ILE A 58 75.00 -9.66 -49.20
C ILE A 58 74.56 -8.39 -48.45
N PHE A 59 74.06 -7.37 -49.16
CA PHE A 59 73.54 -6.15 -48.54
C PHE A 59 72.30 -6.43 -47.68
N ILE A 60 71.34 -7.22 -48.17
CA ILE A 60 70.17 -7.64 -47.39
C ILE A 60 70.60 -8.41 -46.14
N SER A 61 71.55 -9.34 -46.28
CA SER A 61 72.10 -10.09 -45.15
C SER A 61 72.78 -9.20 -44.11
N SER A 62 73.46 -8.14 -44.56
CA SER A 62 74.08 -7.15 -43.67
C SER A 62 73.05 -6.33 -42.88
N LEU A 63 71.89 -6.00 -43.47
CA LEU A 63 70.83 -5.28 -42.76
C LEU A 63 70.18 -6.15 -41.69
N ILE A 64 70.00 -7.44 -41.97
CA ILE A 64 69.38 -8.41 -41.05
C ILE A 64 70.28 -8.70 -39.84
N LEU A 65 71.60 -8.49 -39.95
CA LEU A 65 72.54 -8.71 -38.87
C LEU A 65 72.23 -7.87 -37.61
N MET A 66 71.58 -6.72 -37.77
CA MET A 66 71.12 -5.89 -36.64
C MET A 66 69.89 -6.48 -35.94
N ASP A 67 68.91 -7.00 -36.71
CA ASP A 67 67.71 -7.64 -36.18
C ASP A 67 68.07 -8.90 -35.33
N LEU A 68 69.22 -9.53 -35.62
CA LEU A 68 69.71 -10.68 -34.86
C LEU A 68 70.24 -10.32 -33.45
N ILE A 69 70.54 -9.04 -33.20
CA ILE A 69 71.08 -8.55 -31.91
C ILE A 69 69.95 -8.28 -30.93
N ASP A 70 68.93 -7.53 -31.38
CA ASP A 70 67.84 -7.06 -30.51
C ASP A 70 66.71 -8.10 -30.36
N TYR A 71 66.79 -9.21 -31.11
CA TYR A 71 66.00 -10.45 -31.06
C TYR A 71 64.70 -10.43 -30.25
N GLY A 72 63.83 -9.46 -30.53
CA GLY A 72 62.51 -9.33 -29.93
C GLY A 72 61.44 -10.03 -30.77
N PRO A 73 60.15 -9.90 -30.40
CA PRO A 73 59.05 -10.53 -31.12
C PRO A 73 58.91 -9.98 -32.55
N ILE A 74 59.21 -8.70 -32.77
CA ILE A 74 59.09 -8.05 -34.08
C ILE A 74 60.27 -8.47 -34.96
N GLU A 75 61.49 -8.39 -34.45
CA GLU A 75 62.73 -8.74 -35.12
C GLU A 75 62.73 -10.21 -35.52
N ARG A 76 62.30 -11.10 -34.60
CA ARG A 76 62.10 -12.53 -34.85
C ARG A 76 61.13 -12.79 -36.01
N SER A 77 60.04 -12.04 -36.09
CA SER A 77 59.06 -12.18 -37.18
C SER A 77 59.63 -11.73 -38.53
N ARG A 78 60.42 -10.64 -38.56
CA ARG A 78 61.09 -10.13 -39.77
C ARG A 78 62.11 -11.14 -40.29
N ILE A 79 62.98 -11.64 -39.43
CA ILE A 79 63.98 -12.65 -39.79
C ILE A 79 63.27 -13.90 -40.31
N ALA A 80 62.21 -14.37 -39.64
CA ALA A 80 61.47 -15.53 -40.08
C ALA A 80 60.82 -15.33 -41.47
N ILE A 81 60.21 -14.17 -41.74
CA ILE A 81 59.63 -13.86 -43.07
C ILE A 81 60.73 -13.90 -44.14
N ILE A 82 61.89 -13.31 -43.88
CA ILE A 82 63.00 -13.28 -44.85
C ILE A 82 63.57 -14.69 -45.08
N CYS A 83 63.71 -15.50 -44.02
CA CYS A 83 64.08 -16.90 -44.17
C CYS A 83 63.04 -17.67 -44.99
N GLY A 84 61.75 -17.42 -44.78
CA GLY A 84 60.63 -17.98 -45.55
C GLY A 84 60.66 -17.62 -47.03
N LEU A 85 61.05 -16.39 -47.35
CA LEU A 85 61.20 -15.89 -48.72
C LEU A 85 62.45 -16.47 -49.42
N SER A 86 63.54 -16.62 -48.67
CA SER A 86 64.87 -16.93 -49.23
C SER A 86 65.18 -18.42 -49.34
N TRP A 87 64.67 -19.29 -48.46
CA TRP A 87 65.01 -20.72 -48.51
C TRP A 87 64.63 -21.41 -49.84
N PRO A 88 63.46 -21.14 -50.48
CA PRO A 88 63.12 -21.76 -51.76
C PRO A 88 63.99 -21.22 -52.89
N MET A 89 64.35 -19.93 -52.84
CA MET A 89 65.26 -19.31 -53.80
C MET A 89 66.66 -19.92 -53.74
N VAL A 90 67.23 -20.05 -52.53
CA VAL A 90 68.55 -20.67 -52.34
C VAL A 90 68.52 -22.14 -52.76
N MET A 91 67.42 -22.85 -52.48
CA MET A 91 67.24 -24.24 -52.92
C MET A 91 67.16 -24.35 -54.45
N ALA A 92 66.48 -23.43 -55.14
CA ALA A 92 66.46 -23.38 -56.60
C ALA A 92 67.87 -23.20 -57.20
N MET A 93 68.68 -22.32 -56.62
CA MET A 93 70.09 -22.14 -57.03
C MET A 93 70.96 -23.36 -56.70
N ALA A 94 70.66 -24.07 -55.61
CA ALA A 94 71.33 -25.31 -55.26
C ALA A 94 71.06 -26.43 -56.28
N ILE A 95 69.85 -26.47 -56.85
CA ILE A 95 69.46 -27.42 -57.89
C ILE A 95 70.19 -27.13 -59.21
N ASP A 96 70.33 -25.85 -59.59
CA ASP A 96 71.06 -25.44 -60.80
C ASP A 96 72.57 -25.73 -60.72
N SER A 97 73.16 -25.56 -59.53
CA SER A 97 74.60 -25.77 -59.34
C SER A 97 75.03 -27.25 -59.33
N LEU A 98 74.13 -28.22 -59.54
CA LEU A 98 74.42 -29.66 -59.50
C LEU A 98 75.51 -30.04 -60.51
N GLY A 99 76.60 -30.65 -60.05
CA GLY A 99 77.73 -31.02 -60.93
C GLY A 99 78.92 -31.65 -60.19
N GLN A 100 80.03 -31.87 -60.92
CA GLN A 100 81.28 -32.40 -60.37
C GLN A 100 82.32 -31.29 -60.08
N GLY A 101 83.27 -31.55 -59.18
CA GLY A 101 84.33 -30.60 -58.82
C GLY A 101 83.83 -29.45 -57.93
N ASP A 102 84.24 -28.21 -58.23
CA ASP A 102 83.88 -27.00 -57.46
C ASP A 102 82.36 -26.79 -57.36
N ARG A 103 81.60 -27.26 -58.35
CA ARG A 103 80.13 -27.21 -58.36
C ARG A 103 79.50 -28.06 -57.25
N ALA A 104 80.10 -29.22 -56.93
CA ALA A 104 79.61 -30.07 -55.84
C ALA A 104 79.80 -29.42 -54.46
N ILE A 105 80.84 -28.61 -54.30
CA ILE A 105 81.08 -27.86 -53.07
C ILE A 105 80.06 -26.72 -52.97
N ALA A 106 79.80 -26.02 -54.08
CA ALA A 106 78.79 -24.97 -54.13
C ALA A 106 77.37 -25.48 -53.80
N THR A 107 76.96 -26.62 -54.35
CA THR A 107 75.66 -27.22 -54.05
C THR A 107 75.54 -27.61 -52.59
N ALA A 108 76.57 -28.24 -52.01
CA ALA A 108 76.58 -28.63 -50.60
C ALA A 108 76.41 -27.42 -49.67
N ILE A 109 77.08 -26.30 -49.97
CA ILE A 109 76.96 -25.05 -49.21
C ILE A 109 75.55 -24.46 -49.35
N LEU A 110 75.01 -24.40 -50.57
CA LEU A 110 73.68 -23.84 -50.81
C LEU A 110 72.56 -24.70 -50.20
N VAL A 111 72.65 -26.02 -50.26
CA VAL A 111 71.72 -26.93 -49.60
C VAL A 111 71.78 -26.76 -48.08
N LEU A 112 72.98 -26.66 -47.50
CA LEU A 112 73.14 -26.43 -46.07
C LEU A 112 72.53 -25.09 -45.64
N LEU A 113 72.76 -24.04 -46.43
CA LEU A 113 72.17 -22.72 -46.18
C LEU A 113 70.64 -22.76 -46.28
N ALA A 114 70.09 -23.34 -47.35
CA ALA A 114 68.66 -23.50 -47.55
C ALA A 114 68.01 -24.32 -46.41
N ALA A 115 68.66 -25.39 -45.95
CA ALA A 115 68.19 -26.20 -44.83
C ALA A 115 68.15 -25.40 -43.52
N ASN A 116 69.17 -24.59 -43.22
CA ASN A 116 69.20 -23.75 -42.02
C ASN A 116 68.11 -22.67 -42.06
N LEU A 117 67.94 -21.99 -43.20
CA LEU A 117 66.87 -21.00 -43.38
C LEU A 117 65.49 -21.64 -43.23
N PHE A 118 65.29 -22.82 -43.80
CA PHE A 118 64.07 -23.59 -43.69
C PHE A 118 63.74 -23.97 -42.24
N LEU A 119 64.70 -24.56 -41.53
CA LEU A 119 64.54 -24.97 -40.12
C LEU A 119 64.22 -23.77 -39.24
N TYR A 120 64.91 -22.65 -39.46
CA TYR A 120 64.67 -21.42 -38.71
C TYR A 120 63.26 -20.86 -38.98
N TRP A 121 62.85 -20.76 -40.25
CA TRP A 121 61.48 -20.34 -40.63
C TRP A 121 60.41 -21.23 -39.99
N ARG A 122 60.62 -22.55 -39.99
CA ARG A 122 59.67 -23.51 -39.42
C ARG A 122 59.53 -23.36 -37.90
N ASN A 123 60.65 -23.21 -37.19
CA ASN A 123 60.68 -23.15 -35.72
C ASN A 123 60.29 -21.78 -35.17
N SER A 124 60.55 -20.70 -35.90
CA SER A 124 60.37 -19.35 -35.38
C SER A 124 58.88 -18.95 -35.22
N LEU A 125 57.98 -19.43 -36.09
CA LEU A 125 56.57 -19.02 -36.18
C LEU A 125 55.56 -20.14 -35.88
N SER A 126 55.80 -20.97 -34.86
CA SER A 126 54.98 -22.17 -34.56
C SER A 126 53.91 -22.01 -33.48
N SER A 127 53.90 -20.91 -32.72
CA SER A 127 53.21 -20.84 -31.42
C SER A 127 51.71 -20.51 -31.48
N SER A 128 51.24 -19.74 -32.45
CA SER A 128 49.85 -19.27 -32.52
C SER A 128 49.26 -19.41 -33.92
N LEU A 129 47.94 -19.41 -34.05
CA LEU A 129 47.29 -19.48 -35.37
C LEU A 129 47.71 -18.31 -36.27
N SER A 130 47.82 -17.11 -35.72
CA SER A 130 48.27 -15.92 -36.45
C SER A 130 49.72 -16.05 -36.94
N THR A 131 50.61 -16.64 -36.12
CA THR A 131 52.01 -16.87 -36.53
C THR A 131 52.13 -18.00 -37.54
N LYS A 132 51.32 -19.08 -37.44
CA LYS A 132 51.20 -20.12 -38.46
C LYS A 132 50.71 -19.56 -39.80
N ARG A 133 49.73 -18.64 -39.80
CA ARG A 133 49.25 -17.96 -41.02
C ARG A 133 50.32 -17.05 -41.62
N LEU A 134 51.04 -16.27 -40.81
CA LEU A 134 52.15 -15.44 -41.27
C LEU A 134 53.29 -16.29 -41.87
N ARG A 135 53.58 -17.44 -41.24
CA ARG A 135 54.49 -18.45 -41.79
C ARG A 135 54.01 -18.94 -43.15
N ALA A 136 52.73 -19.29 -43.26
CA ALA A 136 52.15 -19.74 -44.52
C ALA A 136 52.27 -18.68 -45.64
N PHE A 137 51.96 -17.41 -45.36
CA PHE A 137 52.08 -16.34 -46.35
C PHE A 137 53.52 -16.10 -46.81
N SER A 138 54.47 -16.06 -45.88
CA SER A 138 55.90 -15.90 -46.23
C SER A 138 56.44 -17.09 -47.01
N GLY A 139 56.03 -18.32 -46.67
CA GLY A 139 56.40 -19.52 -47.42
C GLY A 139 55.76 -19.61 -48.80
N LEU A 140 54.51 -19.17 -48.97
CA LEU A 140 53.86 -19.05 -50.28
C LEU A 140 54.61 -18.06 -51.18
N ALA A 141 54.93 -16.88 -50.66
CA ALA A 141 55.67 -15.87 -51.40
C ALA A 141 57.07 -16.38 -51.80
N GLY A 142 57.79 -17.03 -50.87
CA GLY A 142 59.09 -17.64 -51.15
C GLY A 142 59.00 -18.75 -52.19
N SER A 143 58.00 -19.62 -52.10
CA SER A 143 57.79 -20.71 -53.05
C SER A 143 57.49 -20.17 -54.45
N ALA A 144 56.68 -19.10 -54.55
CA ALA A 144 56.41 -18.43 -55.82
C ALA A 144 57.69 -17.86 -56.47
N ILE A 145 58.56 -17.22 -55.68
CA ILE A 145 59.86 -16.71 -56.17
C ILE A 145 60.77 -17.87 -56.57
N GLY A 146 60.86 -18.93 -55.75
CA GLY A 146 61.65 -20.12 -56.07
C GLY A 146 61.20 -20.78 -57.37
N ILE A 147 59.89 -20.94 -57.58
CA ILE A 147 59.31 -21.50 -58.82
C ILE A 147 59.65 -20.61 -60.01
N ALA A 148 59.54 -19.28 -59.87
CA ALA A 148 59.89 -18.34 -60.93
C ALA A 148 61.38 -18.45 -61.32
N ILE A 149 62.28 -18.62 -60.35
CA ILE A 149 63.70 -18.83 -60.59
C ILE A 149 63.95 -20.15 -61.31
N VAL A 150 63.33 -21.24 -60.86
CA VAL A 150 63.44 -22.56 -61.50
C VAL A 150 63.00 -22.52 -62.97
N ILE A 151 61.90 -21.81 -63.27
CA ILE A 151 61.42 -21.60 -64.64
C ILE A 151 62.43 -20.76 -65.44
N SER A 152 62.99 -19.71 -64.83
CA SER A 152 63.96 -18.84 -65.50
C SER A 152 65.30 -19.53 -65.81
N LEU A 153 65.66 -20.57 -65.05
CA LEU A 153 66.89 -21.35 -65.24
C LEU A 153 66.74 -22.49 -66.26
N ASP A 154 65.54 -22.65 -66.86
CA ASP A 154 65.22 -23.70 -67.84
C ASP A 154 65.62 -25.11 -67.38
N LEU A 155 65.37 -25.39 -66.09
CA LEU A 155 65.61 -26.70 -65.49
C LEU A 155 64.68 -27.77 -66.08
N GLU A 156 65.09 -29.04 -66.03
CA GLU A 156 64.26 -30.16 -66.50
C GLU A 156 62.85 -30.11 -65.88
N LEU A 157 61.82 -30.26 -66.73
CA LEU A 157 60.42 -30.12 -66.33
C LEU A 157 60.05 -30.99 -65.12
N LEU A 158 60.59 -32.21 -65.03
CA LEU A 158 60.35 -33.12 -63.90
C LEU A 158 60.87 -32.53 -62.59
N ILE A 159 62.09 -31.98 -62.59
CA ILE A 159 62.72 -31.36 -61.42
C ILE A 159 61.94 -30.09 -61.03
N ALA A 160 61.51 -29.30 -62.01
CA ALA A 160 60.73 -28.08 -61.77
C ALA A 160 59.36 -28.38 -61.12
N VAL A 161 58.65 -29.38 -61.62
CA VAL A 161 57.36 -29.83 -61.05
C VAL A 161 57.56 -30.40 -59.65
N LEU A 162 58.60 -31.20 -59.43
CA LEU A 162 58.91 -31.78 -58.12
C LEU A 162 59.23 -30.68 -57.09
N PHE A 163 60.02 -29.67 -57.48
CA PHE A 163 60.33 -28.52 -56.63
C PHE A 163 59.05 -27.73 -56.27
N ALA A 164 58.18 -27.44 -57.24
CA ALA A 164 56.91 -26.76 -57.00
C ALA A 164 56.00 -27.54 -56.06
N PHE A 165 55.89 -28.86 -56.25
CA PHE A 165 55.10 -29.74 -55.40
C PHE A 165 55.64 -29.80 -53.96
N CYS A 166 56.95 -29.98 -53.79
CA CYS A 166 57.58 -30.02 -52.47
C CYS A 166 57.49 -28.68 -51.73
N SER A 167 57.73 -27.57 -52.42
CA SER A 167 57.69 -26.23 -51.81
C SER A 167 56.27 -25.85 -51.37
N LEU A 168 55.25 -26.06 -52.21
CA LEU A 168 53.85 -25.80 -51.85
C LEU A 168 53.32 -26.78 -50.81
N GLY A 169 53.69 -28.07 -50.90
CA GLY A 169 53.26 -29.12 -49.96
C GLY A 169 53.61 -28.83 -48.50
N ILE A 170 54.72 -28.12 -48.25
CA ILE A 170 55.14 -27.74 -46.91
C ILE A 170 54.27 -26.59 -46.33
N VAL A 171 53.69 -25.75 -47.19
CA VAL A 171 52.95 -24.55 -46.78
C VAL A 171 51.45 -24.83 -46.54
N ILE A 172 50.85 -25.75 -47.30
CA ILE A 172 49.42 -26.09 -47.24
C ILE A 172 48.92 -26.40 -45.81
N PRO A 173 49.60 -27.21 -44.98
CA PRO A 173 49.12 -27.53 -43.63
C PRO A 173 48.95 -26.30 -42.73
N ASP A 174 49.75 -25.25 -42.95
CA ASP A 174 49.70 -24.03 -42.14
C ASP A 174 48.54 -23.10 -42.55
N ILE A 175 48.11 -23.16 -43.82
CA ILE A 175 46.93 -22.42 -44.32
C ILE A 175 45.64 -23.06 -43.79
N LEU A 176 45.61 -24.39 -43.75
CA LEU A 176 44.46 -25.17 -43.31
C LEU A 176 44.40 -25.34 -41.77
N ALA A 177 45.34 -24.74 -41.04
CA ALA A 177 45.34 -24.77 -39.59
C ALA A 177 44.05 -24.14 -39.05
N LYS A 178 43.33 -24.90 -38.22
CA LYS A 178 42.09 -24.47 -37.58
C LYS A 178 42.40 -23.83 -36.23
N ASP A 179 41.44 -23.03 -35.76
CA ASP A 179 41.43 -22.53 -34.38
C ASP A 179 41.16 -23.67 -33.40
N ASP A 180 41.67 -23.54 -32.18
CA ASP A 180 41.60 -24.58 -31.16
C ASP A 180 40.14 -24.83 -30.72
N GLU A 181 39.29 -23.80 -30.75
CA GLU A 181 37.84 -23.83 -30.42
C GLU A 181 36.91 -24.09 -31.62
N TYR A 182 37.46 -24.48 -32.79
CA TYR A 182 36.68 -24.59 -34.01
C TYR A 182 35.45 -25.51 -33.88
N GLN A 183 35.58 -26.63 -33.15
CA GLN A 183 34.49 -27.58 -32.96
C GLN A 183 33.34 -27.00 -32.13
N GLU A 184 33.67 -26.23 -31.09
CA GLU A 184 32.67 -25.60 -30.22
C GLU A 184 31.89 -24.51 -30.96
N ARG A 185 32.58 -23.69 -31.77
CA ARG A 185 31.92 -22.68 -32.62
C ARG A 185 31.02 -23.31 -33.67
N LYS A 186 31.44 -24.42 -34.26
CA LYS A 186 30.61 -25.17 -35.21
C LYS A 186 29.36 -25.71 -34.52
N PHE A 187 29.50 -26.32 -33.36
CA PHE A 187 28.37 -26.82 -32.59
C PHE A 187 27.40 -25.69 -32.20
N PHE A 188 27.93 -24.58 -31.69
CA PHE A 188 27.17 -23.38 -31.37
C PHE A 188 26.39 -22.85 -32.59
N SER A 189 27.01 -22.76 -33.77
CA SER A 189 26.33 -22.27 -34.97
C SER A 189 25.10 -23.09 -35.35
N ILE A 190 25.20 -24.43 -35.30
CA ILE A 190 24.08 -25.33 -35.59
C ILE A 190 22.95 -25.15 -34.56
N LYS A 191 23.32 -24.99 -33.29
CA LYS A 191 22.35 -24.78 -32.20
C LYS A 191 21.67 -23.41 -32.28
N LEU A 192 22.41 -22.36 -32.63
CA LEU A 192 21.88 -21.03 -32.84
C LEU A 192 20.86 -21.02 -33.99
N ASP A 193 21.21 -21.59 -35.15
CA ASP A 193 20.30 -21.65 -36.31
C ASP A 193 19.00 -22.40 -35.99
N ALA A 194 19.10 -23.51 -35.25
CA ALA A 194 17.94 -24.27 -34.81
C ALA A 194 17.06 -23.47 -33.84
N ALA A 195 17.67 -22.77 -32.87
CA ALA A 195 16.97 -21.95 -31.89
C ALA A 195 16.32 -20.71 -32.54
N GLU A 196 17.00 -20.01 -33.44
CA GLU A 196 16.45 -18.89 -34.22
C GLU A 196 15.24 -19.34 -35.04
N SER A 197 15.35 -20.47 -35.74
CA SER A 197 14.25 -21.03 -36.54
C SER A 197 13.04 -21.40 -35.68
N ARG A 198 13.27 -22.01 -34.51
CA ARG A 198 12.21 -22.35 -33.56
C ARG A 198 11.55 -21.09 -33.00
N MET A 199 12.32 -20.08 -32.63
CA MET A 199 11.82 -18.82 -32.09
C MET A 199 10.95 -18.08 -33.11
N LEU A 200 11.35 -18.05 -34.38
CA LEU A 200 10.55 -17.47 -35.46
C LEU A 200 9.21 -18.19 -35.63
N LYS A 201 9.21 -19.52 -35.57
CA LYS A 201 7.97 -20.31 -35.62
C LYS A 201 7.07 -20.01 -34.42
N LEU A 202 7.61 -19.98 -33.21
CA LEU A 202 6.85 -19.71 -31.99
C LEU A 202 6.24 -18.30 -32.00
N ARG A 203 7.01 -17.29 -32.43
CA ARG A 203 6.54 -15.90 -32.53
C ARG A 203 5.44 -15.71 -33.56
N SER A 204 5.32 -16.59 -34.55
CA SER A 204 4.21 -16.56 -35.50
C SER A 204 2.88 -16.96 -34.88
N THR A 205 2.90 -17.71 -33.77
CA THR A 205 1.71 -18.28 -33.14
C THR A 205 1.42 -17.64 -31.78
N ASN A 206 2.45 -17.23 -31.04
CA ASN A 206 2.34 -16.76 -29.65
C ASN A 206 2.89 -15.33 -29.50
N SER A 207 2.18 -14.51 -28.72
CA SER A 207 2.64 -13.19 -28.26
C SER A 207 3.55 -13.33 -27.02
N GLY A 208 4.30 -12.28 -26.67
CA GLY A 208 5.08 -12.23 -25.42
C GLY A 208 6.50 -12.81 -25.45
N LEU A 209 6.99 -13.34 -26.58
CA LEU A 209 8.33 -13.95 -26.71
C LEU A 209 9.48 -12.95 -26.92
N GLU A 210 9.29 -11.67 -26.60
CA GLU A 210 10.27 -10.61 -26.87
C GLU A 210 11.57 -10.79 -26.06
N GLN A 211 11.45 -11.14 -24.79
CA GLN A 211 12.61 -11.42 -23.93
C GLN A 211 13.40 -12.63 -24.42
N ALA A 212 12.72 -13.73 -24.75
CA ALA A 212 13.36 -14.93 -25.29
C ALA A 212 14.05 -14.63 -26.64
N SER A 213 13.42 -13.84 -27.52
CA SER A 213 14.04 -13.39 -28.77
C SER A 213 15.26 -12.50 -28.54
N SER A 214 15.23 -11.62 -27.53
CA SER A 214 16.37 -10.77 -27.17
C SER A 214 17.56 -11.60 -26.68
N LEU A 215 17.31 -12.67 -25.92
CA LEU A 215 18.35 -13.58 -25.46
C LEU A 215 19.01 -14.33 -26.63
N ILE A 216 18.23 -14.77 -27.64
CA ILE A 216 18.78 -15.37 -28.86
C ILE A 216 19.65 -14.36 -29.63
N GLN A 217 19.22 -13.11 -29.75
CA GLN A 217 20.03 -12.07 -30.39
C GLN A 217 21.33 -11.81 -29.61
N GLN A 218 21.27 -11.77 -28.29
CA GLN A 218 22.46 -11.63 -27.45
C GLN A 218 23.40 -12.85 -27.58
N ALA A 219 22.83 -14.06 -27.66
CA ALA A 219 23.59 -15.28 -27.90
C ALA A 219 24.35 -15.20 -29.23
N ARG A 220 23.71 -14.66 -30.28
CA ARG A 220 24.34 -14.43 -31.58
C ARG A 220 25.52 -13.45 -31.49
N GLU A 221 25.41 -12.37 -30.72
CA GLU A 221 26.49 -11.36 -30.61
C GLU A 221 27.69 -11.87 -29.79
N VAL A 222 27.45 -12.64 -28.73
CA VAL A 222 28.48 -13.08 -27.78
C VAL A 222 29.07 -14.45 -28.16
N GLY A 223 28.25 -15.36 -28.66
CA GLY A 223 28.59 -16.79 -28.83
C GLY A 223 29.66 -17.10 -29.88
N TRP A 224 29.91 -16.20 -30.82
CA TRP A 224 31.03 -16.36 -31.76
C TRP A 224 32.41 -16.11 -31.13
N LYS A 225 32.44 -15.33 -30.04
CA LYS A 225 33.66 -15.06 -29.26
C LYS A 225 33.82 -16.03 -28.09
N ASP A 226 32.71 -16.41 -27.47
CA ASP A 226 32.64 -17.30 -26.31
C ASP A 226 31.50 -18.31 -26.51
N PRO A 227 31.77 -19.46 -27.16
CA PRO A 227 30.75 -20.45 -27.49
C PRO A 227 30.02 -21.02 -26.26
N PRO A 228 30.70 -21.39 -25.16
CA PRO A 228 30.02 -21.85 -23.94
C PRO A 228 29.00 -20.85 -23.41
N ARG A 229 29.33 -19.56 -23.36
CA ARG A 229 28.39 -18.53 -22.91
C ARG A 229 27.22 -18.33 -23.88
N GLY A 230 27.48 -18.39 -25.18
CA GLY A 230 26.43 -18.38 -26.20
C GLY A 230 25.43 -19.53 -26.04
N MET A 231 25.92 -20.72 -25.71
CA MET A 231 25.07 -21.89 -25.46
C MET A 231 24.15 -21.70 -24.24
N VAL A 232 24.65 -21.14 -23.13
CA VAL A 232 23.83 -20.86 -21.94
C VAL A 232 22.70 -19.88 -22.27
N LEU A 233 22.98 -18.84 -23.05
CA LEU A 233 21.97 -17.87 -23.47
C LEU A 233 20.89 -18.49 -24.37
N ILE A 234 21.26 -19.44 -25.24
CA ILE A 234 20.28 -20.20 -26.03
C ILE A 234 19.40 -21.05 -25.11
N GLU A 235 19.98 -21.77 -24.16
CA GLU A 235 19.21 -22.60 -23.22
C GLU A 235 18.29 -21.78 -22.31
N GLU A 236 18.72 -20.59 -21.89
CA GLU A 236 17.89 -19.66 -21.13
C GLU A 236 16.73 -19.10 -21.98
N ALA A 237 17.01 -18.73 -23.23
CA ALA A 237 15.98 -18.31 -24.17
C ALA A 237 14.94 -19.41 -24.44
N GLU A 238 15.37 -20.66 -24.60
CA GLU A 238 14.47 -21.79 -24.81
C GLU A 238 13.61 -22.07 -23.58
N ARG A 239 14.18 -22.03 -22.37
CA ARG A 239 13.42 -22.20 -21.12
C ARG A 239 12.40 -21.08 -20.90
N GLU A 240 12.78 -19.84 -21.21
CA GLU A 240 11.86 -18.71 -21.09
C GLU A 240 10.71 -18.83 -22.11
N ALA A 241 11.02 -19.23 -23.35
CA ALA A 241 9.99 -19.48 -24.36
C ALA A 241 9.03 -20.61 -23.96
N GLU A 242 9.56 -21.70 -23.39
CA GLU A 242 8.74 -22.83 -22.92
C GLU A 242 7.80 -22.40 -21.78
N ARG A 243 8.31 -21.65 -20.79
CA ARG A 243 7.48 -21.11 -19.70
C ARG A 243 6.37 -20.21 -20.22
N ILE A 244 6.65 -19.35 -21.19
CA ILE A 244 5.64 -18.45 -21.79
C ILE A 244 4.57 -19.26 -22.52
N ILE A 245 4.94 -20.33 -23.22
CA ILE A 245 3.99 -21.22 -23.90
C ILE A 245 3.09 -21.92 -22.88
N GLU A 246 3.65 -22.48 -21.81
CA GLU A 246 2.88 -23.12 -20.74
C GLU A 246 1.89 -22.13 -20.12
N MET A 247 2.36 -20.92 -19.79
CA MET A 247 1.51 -19.87 -19.23
C MET A 247 0.40 -19.43 -20.19
N THR A 248 0.66 -19.44 -21.50
CA THR A 248 -0.36 -19.11 -22.52
C THR A 248 -1.49 -20.14 -22.52
N VAL A 249 -1.16 -21.44 -22.40
CA VAL A 249 -2.16 -22.52 -22.31
C VAL A 249 -3.03 -22.37 -21.06
N ASP A 250 -2.40 -22.10 -19.92
CA ASP A 250 -3.13 -21.90 -18.66
C ASP A 250 -4.06 -20.67 -18.74
N ILE A 251 -3.60 -19.59 -19.37
CA ILE A 251 -4.40 -18.38 -19.56
C ILE A 251 -5.59 -18.63 -20.49
N ASP A 252 -5.44 -19.42 -21.55
CA ASP A 252 -6.56 -19.76 -22.43
C ASP A 252 -7.66 -20.51 -21.70
N ASP A 253 -7.32 -21.37 -20.75
CA ASP A 253 -8.30 -22.08 -19.93
C ASP A 253 -8.95 -21.16 -18.89
N ILE A 254 -8.20 -20.24 -18.29
CA ILE A 254 -8.75 -19.17 -17.42
C ILE A 254 -9.70 -18.27 -18.22
N ARG A 255 -9.32 -17.90 -19.45
CA ARG A 255 -10.13 -17.09 -20.36
C ARG A 255 -11.44 -17.79 -20.69
N LYS A 256 -11.43 -19.06 -21.07
CA LYS A 256 -12.67 -19.83 -21.34
C LYS A 256 -13.58 -19.89 -20.11
N ASN A 257 -13.01 -20.16 -18.94
CA ASN A 257 -13.77 -20.21 -17.69
C ASN A 257 -14.37 -18.86 -17.32
N SER A 258 -13.60 -17.78 -17.47
CA SER A 258 -14.06 -16.41 -17.25
C SER A 258 -15.18 -16.03 -18.21
N LEU A 259 -15.03 -16.35 -19.51
CA LEU A 259 -16.06 -16.11 -20.52
C LEU A 259 -17.37 -16.82 -20.17
N ASN A 260 -17.32 -18.07 -19.72
CA ASN A 260 -18.51 -18.80 -19.30
C ASN A 260 -19.24 -18.10 -18.14
N SER A 261 -18.51 -17.63 -17.12
CA SER A 261 -19.10 -16.86 -16.02
C SER A 261 -19.69 -15.53 -16.51
N VAL A 262 -18.98 -14.80 -17.37
CA VAL A 262 -19.46 -13.53 -17.94
C VAL A 262 -20.73 -13.73 -18.75
N THR A 263 -20.80 -14.73 -19.62
CA THR A 263 -22.00 -15.03 -20.41
C THR A 263 -23.20 -15.42 -19.54
N LYS A 264 -22.97 -16.13 -18.43
CA LYS A 264 -24.03 -16.39 -17.44
C LYS A 264 -24.53 -15.11 -16.79
N ALA A 265 -23.62 -14.25 -16.33
CA ALA A 265 -23.99 -12.96 -15.74
C ALA A 265 -24.77 -12.07 -16.73
N GLU A 266 -24.33 -12.00 -18.00
CA GLU A 266 -25.03 -11.29 -19.08
C GLU A 266 -26.46 -11.83 -19.30
N SER A 267 -26.68 -13.14 -19.11
CA SER A 267 -28.01 -13.75 -19.23
C SER A 267 -28.96 -13.39 -18.08
N ILE A 268 -28.41 -13.11 -16.89
CA ILE A 268 -29.17 -12.71 -15.69
C ILE A 268 -29.43 -11.20 -15.73
N ALA A 269 -28.41 -10.41 -16.07
CA ALA A 269 -28.44 -8.96 -16.05
C ALA A 269 -27.89 -8.38 -17.37
N PRO A 270 -28.72 -8.27 -18.43
CA PRO A 270 -28.26 -7.79 -19.74
C PRO A 270 -27.78 -6.33 -19.77
N ILE A 271 -28.13 -5.54 -18.76
CA ILE A 271 -27.78 -4.11 -18.65
C ILE A 271 -26.35 -3.93 -18.13
N VAL A 272 -25.80 -4.94 -17.46
CA VAL A 272 -24.52 -4.88 -16.76
C VAL A 272 -23.37 -5.10 -17.75
N GLU A 273 -22.43 -4.15 -17.82
CA GLU A 273 -21.34 -4.18 -18.79
C GLU A 273 -19.96 -4.40 -18.14
N GLY A 274 -19.80 -4.19 -16.83
CA GLY A 274 -18.49 -4.24 -16.17
C GLY A 274 -17.75 -5.57 -16.27
N PRO A 275 -18.37 -6.75 -16.08
CA PRO A 275 -17.71 -8.04 -16.29
C PRO A 275 -17.22 -8.19 -17.73
N ARG A 276 -18.03 -7.77 -18.71
CA ARG A 276 -17.69 -7.86 -20.12
C ARG A 276 -16.56 -6.92 -20.51
N LYS A 277 -16.59 -5.68 -20.03
CA LYS A 277 -15.51 -4.69 -20.21
C LYS A 277 -14.17 -5.20 -19.64
N ALA A 278 -14.18 -5.79 -18.44
CA ALA A 278 -12.99 -6.37 -17.84
C ALA A 278 -12.44 -7.54 -18.68
N PHE A 279 -13.33 -8.39 -19.20
CA PHE A 279 -12.95 -9.50 -20.08
C PHE A 279 -12.34 -9.02 -21.39
N ASP A 280 -12.98 -8.06 -22.07
CA ASP A 280 -12.51 -7.52 -23.36
C ASP A 280 -11.19 -6.74 -23.19
N MET A 281 -10.97 -6.10 -22.03
CA MET A 281 -9.65 -5.54 -21.68
C MET A 281 -8.59 -6.64 -21.53
N GLY A 282 -8.94 -7.76 -20.89
CA GLY A 282 -8.05 -8.92 -20.80
C GLY A 282 -7.65 -9.46 -22.17
N ASP A 283 -8.59 -9.54 -23.12
CA ASP A 283 -8.32 -9.94 -24.51
C ASP A 283 -7.34 -9.00 -25.21
N LYS A 284 -7.47 -7.68 -24.99
CA LYS A 284 -6.52 -6.70 -25.53
C LYS A 284 -5.13 -6.90 -24.96
N GLU A 285 -4.98 -7.03 -23.64
CA GLU A 285 -3.67 -7.21 -23.01
C GLU A 285 -3.01 -8.54 -23.41
N ALA A 286 -3.79 -9.62 -23.53
CA ALA A 286 -3.30 -10.90 -24.05
C ALA A 286 -2.78 -10.74 -25.49
N SER A 287 -3.50 -9.99 -26.34
CA SER A 287 -3.07 -9.71 -27.71
C SER A 287 -1.78 -8.89 -27.79
N HIS A 288 -1.53 -8.03 -26.79
CA HIS A 288 -0.29 -7.26 -26.65
C HIS A 288 0.87 -8.06 -26.05
N GLY A 289 0.62 -9.27 -25.56
CA GLY A 289 1.64 -10.15 -24.94
C GLY A 289 1.81 -9.96 -23.44
N SER A 290 0.98 -9.13 -22.80
CA SER A 290 0.95 -8.95 -21.34
C SER A 290 0.09 -10.03 -20.69
N LEU A 291 0.60 -11.26 -20.71
CA LEU A 291 -0.11 -12.46 -20.26
C LEU A 291 -0.55 -12.38 -18.78
N ARG A 292 0.29 -11.80 -17.91
CA ARG A 292 -0.02 -11.69 -16.48
C ARG A 292 -1.10 -10.66 -16.18
N GLU A 293 -1.14 -9.56 -16.91
CA GLU A 293 -2.20 -8.56 -16.78
C GLU A 293 -3.51 -9.07 -17.39
N ALA A 294 -3.44 -9.84 -18.48
CA ALA A 294 -4.60 -10.54 -19.02
C ALA A 294 -5.20 -11.51 -17.99
N GLU A 295 -4.37 -12.31 -17.31
CA GLU A 295 -4.83 -13.24 -16.27
C GLU A 295 -5.57 -12.51 -15.13
N THR A 296 -5.02 -11.40 -14.63
CA THR A 296 -5.66 -10.65 -13.54
C THR A 296 -7.00 -10.06 -13.98
N LEU A 297 -7.09 -9.56 -15.21
CA LEU A 297 -8.33 -9.05 -15.79
C LEU A 297 -9.37 -10.16 -16.00
N TYR A 298 -8.99 -11.34 -16.46
CA TYR A 298 -9.90 -12.48 -16.59
C TYR A 298 -10.43 -12.95 -15.23
N ARG A 299 -9.58 -12.97 -14.20
CA ARG A 299 -10.02 -13.29 -12.83
C ARG A 299 -10.96 -12.23 -12.26
N LEU A 300 -10.68 -10.95 -12.51
CA LEU A 300 -11.55 -9.85 -12.11
C LEU A 300 -12.92 -9.93 -12.82
N ALA A 301 -12.94 -10.18 -14.12
CA ALA A 301 -14.16 -10.36 -14.90
C ALA A 301 -15.00 -11.52 -14.35
N LYS A 302 -14.35 -12.66 -14.05
CA LYS A 302 -15.00 -13.82 -13.44
C LYS A 302 -15.58 -13.49 -12.06
N SER A 303 -14.80 -12.88 -11.18
CA SER A 303 -15.25 -12.50 -9.83
C SER A 303 -16.46 -11.57 -9.87
N ARG A 304 -16.45 -10.55 -10.74
CA ARG A 304 -17.60 -9.65 -10.91
C ARG A 304 -18.83 -10.37 -11.44
N ALA A 305 -18.63 -11.27 -12.41
CA ALA A 305 -19.71 -12.09 -12.95
C ALA A 305 -20.34 -13.02 -11.90
N GLU A 306 -19.53 -13.66 -11.06
CA GLU A 306 -20.00 -14.53 -9.97
C GLU A 306 -20.84 -13.75 -8.94
N VAL A 307 -20.45 -12.52 -8.59
CA VAL A 307 -21.23 -11.65 -7.70
C VAL A 307 -22.59 -11.31 -8.30
N ILE A 308 -22.67 -11.08 -9.61
CA ILE A 308 -23.94 -10.86 -10.31
C ILE A 308 -24.78 -12.14 -10.34
N GLU A 309 -24.17 -13.29 -10.64
CA GLU A 309 -24.84 -14.60 -10.65
C GLU A 309 -25.47 -14.93 -9.30
N GLU A 310 -24.80 -14.60 -8.19
CA GLU A 310 -25.25 -14.92 -6.84
C GLU A 310 -26.33 -13.94 -6.31
N TYR A 311 -26.12 -12.63 -6.48
CA TYR A 311 -26.89 -11.62 -5.74
C TYR A 311 -27.86 -10.78 -6.58
N TRP A 312 -27.72 -10.73 -7.91
CA TRP A 312 -28.46 -9.76 -8.73
C TRP A 312 -29.97 -9.92 -8.64
N GLN A 313 -30.48 -11.14 -8.86
CA GLN A 313 -31.92 -11.39 -8.82
C GLN A 313 -32.50 -11.13 -7.42
N GLN A 314 -31.79 -11.56 -6.38
CA GLN A 314 -32.20 -11.33 -4.99
C GLN A 314 -32.26 -9.84 -4.66
N ALA A 315 -31.28 -9.05 -5.11
CA ALA A 315 -31.26 -7.61 -4.91
C ALA A 315 -32.45 -6.93 -5.60
N VAL A 316 -32.75 -7.31 -6.85
CA VAL A 316 -33.90 -6.79 -7.61
C VAL A 316 -35.21 -7.10 -6.90
N ASP A 317 -35.40 -8.34 -6.47
CA ASP A 317 -36.64 -8.79 -5.82
C ASP A 317 -36.85 -8.09 -4.46
N THR A 318 -35.78 -7.90 -3.69
CA THR A 318 -35.82 -7.17 -2.41
C THR A 318 -36.09 -5.68 -2.60
N ILE A 319 -35.46 -5.04 -3.58
CA ILE A 319 -35.73 -3.63 -3.91
C ILE A 319 -37.19 -3.45 -4.34
N ALA A 320 -37.71 -4.32 -5.21
CA ALA A 320 -39.10 -4.26 -5.65
C ALA A 320 -40.08 -4.48 -4.48
N SER A 321 -39.76 -5.42 -3.57
CA SER A 321 -40.55 -5.65 -2.36
C SER A 321 -40.54 -4.43 -1.42
N ALA A 322 -39.39 -3.79 -1.26
CA ALA A 322 -39.25 -2.56 -0.48
C ALA A 322 -40.06 -1.40 -1.09
N GLU A 323 -40.04 -1.22 -2.41
CA GLU A 323 -40.85 -0.22 -3.10
C GLU A 323 -42.35 -0.44 -2.91
N SER A 324 -42.79 -1.70 -3.02
CA SER A 324 -44.19 -2.07 -2.77
C SER A 324 -44.59 -1.79 -1.32
N ALA A 325 -43.70 -2.06 -0.35
CA ALA A 325 -43.96 -1.79 1.06
C ALA A 325 -44.08 -0.28 1.35
N ILE A 326 -43.20 0.54 0.78
CA ILE A 326 -43.22 2.00 0.92
C ILE A 326 -44.52 2.59 0.35
N SER A 327 -44.93 2.15 -0.84
CA SER A 327 -46.15 2.63 -1.50
C SER A 327 -47.43 2.19 -0.77
N THR A 328 -47.48 0.95 -0.27
CA THR A 328 -48.67 0.41 0.42
C THR A 328 -48.89 1.10 1.78
N LYS A 329 -47.82 1.31 2.55
CA LYS A 329 -47.93 1.87 3.91
C LYS A 329 -48.04 3.40 3.94
N SER A 330 -48.14 4.07 2.79
CA SER A 330 -48.23 5.54 2.68
C SER A 330 -47.10 6.30 3.41
N ILE A 331 -45.93 5.67 3.53
CA ILE A 331 -44.71 6.27 4.13
C ILE A 331 -43.98 7.14 3.08
N SER A 332 -44.71 7.57 2.04
CA SER A 332 -44.17 8.27 0.87
C SER A 332 -43.47 9.59 1.20
N ASN A 333 -43.70 10.16 2.38
CA ASN A 333 -43.14 11.44 2.80
C ASN A 333 -41.88 11.27 3.67
N SER A 334 -41.43 10.05 3.96
CA SER A 334 -40.19 9.83 4.72
C SER A 334 -38.96 9.90 3.81
N ASP A 335 -38.28 11.04 3.83
CA ASP A 335 -37.01 11.24 3.13
C ASP A 335 -35.94 10.21 3.53
N ALA A 336 -35.99 9.72 4.78
CA ALA A 336 -35.04 8.73 5.29
C ALA A 336 -35.15 7.39 4.55
N VAL A 337 -36.35 6.82 4.43
CA VAL A 337 -36.56 5.52 3.75
C VAL A 337 -36.37 5.64 2.24
N LEU A 338 -36.83 6.75 1.65
CA LEU A 338 -36.58 7.02 0.22
C LEU A 338 -35.09 7.22 -0.08
N GLY A 339 -34.33 7.81 0.85
CA GLY A 339 -32.87 7.92 0.78
C GLY A 339 -32.19 6.55 0.77
N ILE A 340 -32.61 5.64 1.65
CA ILE A 340 -32.08 4.27 1.71
C ILE A 340 -32.43 3.50 0.43
N LEU A 341 -33.67 3.61 -0.06
CA LEU A 341 -34.08 2.99 -1.32
C LEU A 341 -33.26 3.53 -2.50
N ARG A 342 -33.03 4.84 -2.55
CA ARG A 342 -32.19 5.45 -3.60
C ARG A 342 -30.75 4.95 -3.54
N ALA A 343 -30.18 4.81 -2.34
CA ALA A 343 -28.84 4.26 -2.15
C ALA A 343 -28.76 2.79 -2.62
N ALA A 344 -29.79 1.98 -2.35
CA ALA A 344 -29.85 0.60 -2.86
C ALA A 344 -29.89 0.56 -4.39
N LYS A 345 -30.63 1.46 -5.04
CA LYS A 345 -30.66 1.58 -6.51
C LYS A 345 -29.33 2.06 -7.09
N GLU A 346 -28.71 3.06 -6.47
CA GLU A 346 -27.39 3.57 -6.89
C GLU A 346 -26.31 2.49 -6.79
N ALA A 347 -26.38 1.61 -5.79
CA ALA A 347 -25.52 0.44 -5.69
C ALA A 347 -25.77 -0.58 -6.82
N MET A 348 -27.03 -0.78 -7.26
CA MET A 348 -27.34 -1.59 -8.45
C MET A 348 -26.80 -0.96 -9.74
N ASP A 349 -26.97 0.36 -9.90
CA ASP A 349 -26.45 1.11 -11.05
C ASP A 349 -24.91 1.07 -11.10
N SER A 350 -24.26 0.96 -9.94
CA SER A 350 -22.81 0.77 -9.80
C SER A 350 -22.36 -0.68 -9.95
N GLU A 351 -23.26 -1.60 -10.33
CA GLU A 351 -23.01 -3.03 -10.50
C GLU A 351 -22.54 -3.76 -9.23
N ASN A 352 -22.96 -3.29 -8.04
CA ASN A 352 -22.66 -3.87 -6.73
C ASN A 352 -23.92 -4.49 -6.08
N PRO A 353 -24.42 -5.64 -6.59
CA PRO A 353 -25.69 -6.21 -6.13
C PRO A 353 -25.65 -6.72 -4.68
N ALA A 354 -24.49 -7.15 -4.17
CA ALA A 354 -24.35 -7.58 -2.78
C ALA A 354 -24.59 -6.42 -1.78
N GLU A 355 -24.05 -5.24 -2.08
CA GLU A 355 -24.26 -4.04 -1.28
C GLU A 355 -25.71 -3.54 -1.41
N ALA A 356 -26.24 -3.52 -2.62
CA ALA A 356 -27.63 -3.17 -2.88
C ALA A 356 -28.61 -4.06 -2.08
N LEU A 357 -28.38 -5.37 -2.07
CA LEU A 357 -29.16 -6.33 -1.29
C LEU A 357 -29.08 -6.04 0.21
N HIS A 358 -27.89 -5.77 0.74
CA HIS A 358 -27.70 -5.45 2.15
C HIS A 358 -28.46 -4.18 2.55
N ILE A 359 -28.37 -3.11 1.75
CA ILE A 359 -29.08 -1.85 1.98
C ILE A 359 -30.60 -2.08 1.90
N ALA A 360 -31.07 -2.81 0.88
CA ALA A 360 -32.49 -3.07 0.69
C ALA A 360 -33.10 -3.91 1.83
N ASN A 361 -32.35 -4.87 2.38
CA ASN A 361 -32.78 -5.69 3.53
C ASN A 361 -32.98 -4.88 4.83
N ALA A 362 -32.37 -3.70 4.95
CA ALA A 362 -32.59 -2.84 6.11
C ALA A 362 -33.93 -2.09 6.06
N ILE A 363 -34.47 -1.84 4.85
CA ILE A 363 -35.67 -1.01 4.63
C ILE A 363 -36.89 -1.50 5.42
N PRO A 364 -37.24 -2.80 5.47
CA PRO A 364 -38.39 -3.28 6.25
C PRO A 364 -38.35 -2.86 7.72
N SER A 365 -37.19 -2.97 8.37
CA SER A 365 -37.02 -2.57 9.77
C SER A 365 -37.25 -1.07 10.01
N HIS A 366 -36.81 -0.22 9.07
CA HIS A 366 -37.05 1.21 9.11
C HIS A 366 -38.52 1.56 8.88
N ILE A 367 -39.18 0.84 7.99
CA ILE A 367 -40.63 0.96 7.75
C ILE A 367 -41.41 0.61 9.01
N ASP A 368 -41.09 -0.51 9.66
CA ASP A 368 -41.81 -0.97 10.86
C ASP A 368 -41.60 0.01 12.04
N SER A 369 -40.41 0.60 12.17
CA SER A 369 -40.13 1.64 13.16
C SER A 369 -40.96 2.92 12.92
N LEU A 370 -41.09 3.35 11.67
CA LEU A 370 -41.91 4.52 11.32
C LEU A 370 -43.40 4.26 11.53
N GLU A 371 -43.86 3.04 11.24
CA GLU A 371 -45.25 2.63 11.50
C GLU A 371 -45.56 2.63 13.00
N ALA A 372 -44.70 2.05 13.82
CA ALA A 372 -44.82 2.09 15.28
C ALA A 372 -44.82 3.54 15.80
N SER A 373 -43.96 4.41 15.27
CA SER A 373 -43.94 5.83 15.66
C SER A 373 -45.23 6.56 15.26
N LYS A 374 -45.88 6.17 14.16
CA LYS A 374 -47.15 6.75 13.72
C LYS A 374 -48.31 6.27 14.60
N GLU A 375 -48.35 4.98 14.92
CA GLU A 375 -49.35 4.41 15.85
C GLU A 375 -49.25 5.08 17.23
N ASP A 376 -48.03 5.22 17.75
CA ASP A 376 -47.75 5.93 19.00
C ASP A 376 -48.27 7.38 18.99
N ALA A 377 -48.05 8.10 17.89
CA ALA A 377 -48.51 9.49 17.74
C ALA A 377 -50.03 9.57 17.66
N GLU A 378 -50.68 8.62 16.98
CA GLU A 378 -52.15 8.54 16.91
C GLU A 378 -52.77 8.29 18.29
N VAL A 379 -52.19 7.39 19.08
CA VAL A 379 -52.59 7.14 20.47
C VAL A 379 -52.42 8.40 21.31
N ALA A 380 -51.28 9.09 21.21
CA ALA A 380 -51.03 10.32 21.97
C ALA A 380 -52.03 11.45 21.61
N ILE A 381 -52.34 11.62 20.32
CA ILE A 381 -53.36 12.60 19.87
C ILE A 381 -54.75 12.23 20.38
N ALA A 382 -55.12 10.95 20.35
CA ALA A 382 -56.39 10.48 20.88
C ALA A 382 -56.49 10.74 22.40
N ASP A 383 -55.42 10.48 23.15
CA ASP A 383 -55.33 10.75 24.58
C ASP A 383 -55.41 12.24 24.90
N ALA A 384 -54.72 13.09 24.12
CA ALA A 384 -54.80 14.54 24.25
C ALA A 384 -56.21 15.07 23.96
N LYS A 385 -56.88 14.54 22.93
CA LYS A 385 -58.30 14.84 22.64
C LYS A 385 -59.21 14.47 23.79
N LEU A 386 -59.02 13.28 24.38
CA LEU A 386 -59.82 12.82 25.52
C LEU A 386 -59.60 13.71 26.74
N ALA A 387 -58.35 14.06 27.05
CA ALA A 387 -58.01 14.98 28.12
C ALA A 387 -58.66 16.36 27.90
N LEU A 388 -58.53 16.92 26.69
CA LEU A 388 -59.08 18.24 26.34
C LEU A 388 -60.61 18.27 26.34
N ASN A 389 -61.27 17.17 25.93
CA ASN A 389 -62.72 17.07 25.97
C ASN A 389 -63.26 16.93 27.39
N SER A 390 -62.46 16.39 28.31
CA SER A 390 -62.80 16.27 29.74
C SER A 390 -62.56 17.57 30.50
N ALA A 391 -61.79 18.50 29.95
CA ALA A 391 -61.54 19.81 30.52
C ALA A 391 -62.74 20.77 30.31
N GLU A 392 -63.05 21.57 31.33
CA GLU A 392 -64.17 22.52 31.32
C GLU A 392 -63.71 23.97 31.04
N GLY A 393 -64.59 24.77 30.42
CA GLY A 393 -64.46 26.22 30.35
C GLY A 393 -63.30 26.75 29.50
N GLU A 394 -62.61 27.77 30.00
CA GLU A 394 -61.53 28.52 29.31
C GLU A 394 -60.30 27.65 29.00
N LEU A 395 -60.05 26.60 29.80
CA LEU A 395 -58.92 25.70 29.61
C LEU A 395 -59.00 24.93 28.28
N LYS A 396 -60.23 24.56 27.88
CA LYS A 396 -60.48 23.88 26.60
C LYS A 396 -60.21 24.81 25.43
N LEU A 397 -60.72 26.05 25.50
CA LEU A 397 -60.56 27.05 24.44
C LEU A 397 -59.08 27.39 24.21
N ALA A 398 -58.31 27.63 25.28
CA ALA A 398 -56.90 28.00 25.20
C ALA A 398 -55.99 26.93 24.57
N ASN A 399 -56.42 25.67 24.58
CA ASN A 399 -55.60 24.52 24.17
C ASN A 399 -56.07 23.85 22.87
N THR A 400 -57.15 24.34 22.25
CA THR A 400 -57.67 23.83 20.98
C THR A 400 -56.69 24.01 19.81
N GLU A 401 -56.09 25.19 19.66
CA GLU A 401 -55.11 25.47 18.61
C GLU A 401 -53.87 24.56 18.69
N ARG A 402 -53.43 24.21 19.91
CA ARG A 402 -52.29 23.30 20.12
C ARG A 402 -52.61 21.86 19.73
N LEU A 403 -53.87 21.43 19.89
CA LEU A 403 -54.32 20.14 19.39
C LEU A 403 -54.37 20.14 17.86
N GLU A 404 -54.87 21.22 17.24
CA GLU A 404 -54.86 21.37 15.78
C GLU A 404 -53.44 21.37 15.21
N GLU A 405 -52.48 21.98 15.90
CA GLU A 405 -51.06 21.94 15.54
C GLU A 405 -50.49 20.50 15.58
N ALA A 406 -50.84 19.72 16.61
CA ALA A 406 -50.45 18.31 16.70
C ALA A 406 -51.08 17.45 15.59
N GLU A 407 -52.37 17.66 15.27
CA GLU A 407 -53.05 16.98 14.16
C GLU A 407 -52.46 17.36 12.79
N LYS A 408 -52.09 18.63 12.63
CA LYS A 408 -51.47 19.12 11.41
C LYS A 408 -50.09 18.49 11.22
N ALA A 409 -49.24 18.48 12.26
CA ALA A 409 -47.95 17.80 12.22
C ALA A 409 -48.07 16.31 11.87
N PHE A 410 -49.10 15.63 12.42
CA PHE A 410 -49.41 14.24 12.08
C PHE A 410 -49.81 14.06 10.61
N SER A 411 -50.64 14.96 10.07
CA SER A 411 -51.06 14.93 8.67
C SER A 411 -49.91 15.23 7.69
N GLU A 412 -48.93 16.04 8.12
CA GLU A 412 -47.72 16.36 7.37
C GLU A 412 -46.69 15.21 7.40
N GLY A 413 -46.88 14.23 8.30
CA GLY A 413 -46.05 13.02 8.41
C GLY A 413 -44.96 13.09 9.48
N ASP A 414 -44.94 14.13 10.32
CA ASP A 414 -44.03 14.25 11.46
C ASP A 414 -44.65 13.66 12.72
N SER A 415 -44.63 12.32 12.80
CA SER A 415 -45.18 11.57 13.94
C SER A 415 -44.47 11.91 15.27
N ALA A 416 -43.18 12.22 15.24
CA ALA A 416 -42.41 12.51 16.45
C ALA A 416 -42.82 13.87 17.06
N LEU A 417 -42.93 14.91 16.22
CA LEU A 417 -43.43 16.22 16.63
C LEU A 417 -44.88 16.13 17.10
N ALA A 418 -45.73 15.43 16.34
CA ALA A 418 -47.13 15.26 16.69
C ALA A 418 -47.32 14.58 18.05
N LYS A 419 -46.57 13.50 18.34
CA LYS A 419 -46.57 12.83 19.63
C LYS A 419 -46.12 13.76 20.75
N GLY A 420 -45.00 14.47 20.56
CA GLY A 420 -44.46 15.38 21.56
C GLY A 420 -45.42 16.52 21.93
N LEU A 421 -46.06 17.12 20.93
CA LEU A 421 -47.09 18.14 21.14
C LEU A 421 -48.29 17.57 21.90
N ALA A 422 -48.80 16.41 21.47
CA ALA A 422 -49.95 15.75 22.08
C ALA A 422 -49.70 15.31 23.53
N ASP A 423 -48.55 14.68 23.83
CA ASP A 423 -48.19 14.26 25.20
C ASP A 423 -48.06 15.46 26.14
N SER A 424 -47.41 16.53 25.67
CA SER A 424 -47.26 17.76 26.46
C SER A 424 -48.62 18.40 26.77
N LEU A 425 -49.52 18.42 25.80
CA LEU A 425 -50.87 18.93 25.92
C LEU A 425 -51.70 18.09 26.90
N ALA A 426 -51.70 16.76 26.73
CA ALA A 426 -52.43 15.84 27.59
C ALA A 426 -51.99 15.98 29.06
N ARG A 427 -50.67 16.07 29.28
CA ARG A 427 -50.10 16.27 30.61
C ARG A 427 -50.51 17.61 31.21
N GLU A 428 -50.37 18.70 30.47
CA GLU A 428 -50.71 20.04 30.94
C GLU A 428 -52.20 20.17 31.29
N VAL A 429 -53.07 19.62 30.44
CA VAL A 429 -54.53 19.61 30.66
C VAL A 429 -54.90 18.77 31.90
N ARG A 430 -54.29 17.59 32.09
CA ARG A 430 -54.55 16.77 33.29
C ARG A 430 -54.06 17.46 34.57
N GLU A 431 -52.82 17.96 34.59
CA GLU A 431 -52.25 18.65 35.74
C GLU A 431 -53.08 19.88 36.16
N THR A 432 -53.53 20.67 35.18
CA THR A 432 -54.38 21.84 35.44
C THR A 432 -55.79 21.45 35.89
N THR A 433 -56.37 20.38 35.33
CA THR A 433 -57.69 19.87 35.75
C THR A 433 -57.65 19.30 37.16
N ASP A 434 -56.61 18.54 37.52
CA ASP A 434 -56.44 17.97 38.86
C ASP A 434 -56.25 19.09 39.90
N ALA A 435 -55.43 20.10 39.58
CA ALA A 435 -55.24 21.29 40.42
C ALA A 435 -56.55 22.10 40.58
N MET A 436 -57.34 22.22 39.52
CA MET A 436 -58.65 22.86 39.58
C MET A 436 -59.60 22.08 40.51
N GLN A 437 -59.68 20.75 40.37
CA GLN A 437 -60.54 19.91 41.19
C GLN A 437 -60.12 19.91 42.67
N SER A 438 -58.82 19.85 42.96
CA SER A 438 -58.29 19.89 44.34
C SER A 438 -58.64 21.22 45.02
N VAL A 439 -58.35 22.35 44.35
CA VAL A 439 -58.63 23.70 44.85
C VAL A 439 -60.13 23.92 45.04
N GLN A 440 -60.95 23.56 44.04
CA GLN A 440 -62.40 23.69 44.17
C GLN A 440 -62.97 22.84 45.30
N ARG A 441 -62.46 21.62 45.48
CA ARG A 441 -62.89 20.75 46.59
C ARG A 441 -62.54 21.36 47.94
N ALA A 442 -61.33 21.89 48.10
CA ALA A 442 -60.92 22.54 49.33
C ALA A 442 -61.70 23.84 49.60
N LEU A 443 -61.93 24.67 48.58
CA LEU A 443 -62.76 25.88 48.71
C LEU A 443 -64.23 25.56 49.05
N ARG A 444 -64.79 24.42 48.63
CA ARG A 444 -66.10 23.96 49.11
C ARG A 444 -66.10 23.66 50.61
N GLN A 445 -64.96 23.22 51.14
CA GLN A 445 -64.73 22.94 52.56
C GLN A 445 -64.12 24.14 53.30
N LYS A 446 -64.15 25.35 52.71
CA LYS A 446 -63.59 26.58 53.27
C LYS A 446 -63.98 26.82 54.73
N LYS A 447 -65.22 26.53 55.11
CA LYS A 447 -65.68 26.70 56.50
C LYS A 447 -64.90 25.85 57.50
N GLN A 448 -64.48 24.65 57.11
CA GLN A 448 -63.68 23.76 57.93
C GLN A 448 -62.25 24.28 58.07
N ILE A 449 -61.64 24.72 56.96
CA ILE A 449 -60.31 25.37 56.96
C ILE A 449 -60.32 26.61 57.87
N ILE A 450 -61.38 27.43 57.80
CA ILE A 450 -61.51 28.62 58.66
C ILE A 450 -61.72 28.25 60.13
N SER A 451 -62.40 27.15 60.44
CA SER A 451 -62.62 26.73 61.83
C SER A 451 -61.34 26.32 62.55
N GLU A 452 -60.31 26.03 61.79
CA GLU A 452 -58.99 25.63 62.25
C GLU A 452 -58.03 26.82 62.45
N PHE A 453 -58.46 28.04 62.11
CA PHE A 453 -57.64 29.24 62.25
C PHE A 453 -57.52 29.69 63.72
N PRO A 454 -56.39 30.31 64.10
CA PRO A 454 -56.21 30.86 65.44
C PRO A 454 -57.19 31.99 65.75
N SER A 455 -57.39 32.23 67.04
CA SER A 455 -58.11 33.40 67.55
C SER A 455 -57.19 34.63 67.59
N GLY A 456 -57.75 35.84 67.67
CA GLY A 456 -56.96 37.08 67.78
C GLY A 456 -56.39 37.61 66.46
N ASP A 457 -55.31 38.40 66.56
CA ASP A 457 -54.69 39.11 65.42
C ASP A 457 -53.99 38.15 64.45
N ALA A 458 -53.53 36.99 64.93
CA ALA A 458 -52.90 35.94 64.12
C ALA A 458 -53.84 35.39 63.03
N LYS A 459 -55.16 35.50 63.22
CA LYS A 459 -56.18 35.05 62.25
C LYS A 459 -56.09 35.78 60.90
N GLN A 460 -55.71 37.06 60.89
CA GLN A 460 -55.70 37.89 59.69
C GLN A 460 -54.72 37.36 58.63
N ILE A 461 -53.57 36.84 59.05
CA ILE A 461 -52.53 36.28 58.17
C ILE A 461 -53.07 35.07 57.39
N TRP A 462 -53.81 34.19 58.08
CA TRP A 462 -54.41 33.00 57.48
C TRP A 462 -55.58 33.34 56.55
N GLU A 463 -56.37 34.37 56.90
CA GLU A 463 -57.43 34.89 56.04
C GLU A 463 -56.88 35.51 54.74
N GLU A 464 -55.78 36.27 54.81
CA GLU A 464 -55.12 36.85 53.64
C GLU A 464 -54.58 35.77 52.69
N ARG A 465 -53.91 34.74 53.22
CA ARG A 465 -53.41 33.62 52.41
C ARG A 465 -54.54 32.81 51.76
N LEU A 466 -55.65 32.59 52.47
CA LEU A 466 -56.82 31.93 51.90
C LEU A 466 -57.48 32.81 50.82
N LEU A 467 -57.51 34.12 51.00
CA LEU A 467 -57.98 35.07 49.99
C LEU A 467 -57.09 35.04 48.73
N GLN A 468 -55.77 34.90 48.90
CA GLN A 468 -54.85 34.71 47.78
C GLN A 468 -55.22 33.46 46.95
N VAL A 469 -55.45 32.31 47.60
CA VAL A 469 -55.91 31.08 46.92
C VAL A 469 -57.22 31.32 46.16
N GLU A 470 -58.16 32.08 46.72
CA GLU A 470 -59.42 32.42 46.06
C GLU A 470 -59.22 33.33 44.84
N THR A 471 -58.32 34.31 44.96
CA THR A 471 -58.00 35.20 43.83
C THR A 471 -57.35 34.42 42.69
N GLU A 472 -56.36 33.57 42.98
CA GLU A 472 -55.67 32.73 41.99
C GLU A 472 -56.63 31.72 41.33
N ALA A 473 -57.57 31.16 42.10
CA ALA A 473 -58.63 30.31 41.55
C ALA A 473 -59.60 31.09 40.65
N SER A 474 -59.92 32.34 41.00
CA SER A 474 -60.85 33.17 40.23
C SER A 474 -60.27 33.70 38.92
N THR A 475 -58.95 33.85 38.84
CA THR A 475 -58.22 34.26 37.62
C THR A 475 -57.84 33.07 36.72
N GLY A 476 -58.16 31.84 37.13
CA GLY A 476 -57.87 30.63 36.35
C GLY A 476 -56.45 30.09 36.52
N GLU A 477 -55.66 30.63 37.45
CA GLU A 477 -54.30 30.16 37.76
C GLU A 477 -54.30 28.94 38.69
N TRP A 478 -54.96 27.86 38.27
CA TRP A 478 -55.24 26.68 39.11
C TRP A 478 -53.99 26.02 39.71
N LYS A 479 -52.87 25.99 38.97
CA LYS A 479 -51.59 25.46 39.47
C LYS A 479 -51.03 26.30 40.62
N ASN A 480 -51.10 27.63 40.51
CA ASN A 480 -50.66 28.53 41.58
C ASN A 480 -51.58 28.40 42.80
N ALA A 481 -52.90 28.41 42.56
CA ALA A 481 -53.89 28.23 43.61
C ALA A 481 -53.71 26.92 44.39
N SER A 482 -53.40 25.80 43.70
CA SER A 482 -53.16 24.50 44.35
C SER A 482 -51.90 24.54 45.21
N ASN A 483 -50.80 25.11 44.71
CA ASN A 483 -49.57 25.23 45.49
C ASN A 483 -49.75 26.13 46.72
N SER A 484 -50.42 27.27 46.56
CA SER A 484 -50.75 28.21 47.64
C SER A 484 -51.62 27.53 48.71
N LEU A 485 -52.61 26.74 48.29
CA LEU A 485 -53.49 25.97 49.18
C LEU A 485 -52.74 24.84 49.91
N ASP A 486 -51.89 24.10 49.23
CA ASP A 486 -51.07 23.04 49.84
C ASP A 486 -50.12 23.64 50.89
N SER A 487 -49.52 24.80 50.60
CA SER A 487 -48.70 25.52 51.58
C SER A 487 -49.52 25.98 52.79
N LEU A 488 -50.71 26.53 52.56
CA LEU A 488 -51.60 27.02 53.60
C LEU A 488 -52.02 25.89 54.54
N THR A 489 -52.44 24.76 53.98
CA THR A 489 -52.92 23.60 54.75
C THR A 489 -51.80 22.91 55.51
N LYS A 490 -50.60 22.82 54.92
CA LYS A 490 -49.43 22.28 55.60
C LYS A 490 -49.02 23.14 56.79
N ASP A 491 -48.88 24.45 56.59
CA ASP A 491 -48.48 25.36 57.65
C ASP A 491 -49.54 25.42 58.76
N LEU A 492 -50.82 25.31 58.41
CA LEU A 492 -51.92 25.26 59.38
C LEU A 492 -51.87 23.99 60.24
N ALA A 493 -51.52 22.84 59.64
CA ALA A 493 -51.34 21.59 60.37
C ALA A 493 -50.12 21.63 61.31
N GLU A 494 -49.01 22.25 60.86
CA GLU A 494 -47.83 22.50 61.70
C GLU A 494 -48.21 23.40 62.89
N TYR A 495 -48.94 24.49 62.64
CA TYR A 495 -49.46 25.37 63.69
C TYR A 495 -50.36 24.64 64.70
N GLN A 496 -51.28 23.79 64.24
CA GLN A 496 -52.14 23.00 65.14
C GLN A 496 -51.36 22.06 66.05
N SER A 497 -50.32 21.40 65.51
CA SER A 497 -49.44 20.54 66.30
C SER A 497 -48.72 21.35 67.39
N GLU A 498 -48.23 22.54 67.06
CA GLU A 498 -47.58 23.43 68.04
C GLU A 498 -48.55 23.90 69.13
N VAL A 499 -49.81 24.20 68.77
CA VAL A 499 -50.86 24.54 69.75
C VAL A 499 -51.17 23.35 70.66
N GLU A 500 -51.26 22.14 70.13
CA GLU A 500 -51.49 20.92 70.91
C GLU A 500 -50.35 20.68 71.91
N ASP A 501 -49.10 20.76 71.45
CA ASP A 501 -47.91 20.63 72.29
C ASP A 501 -47.87 21.70 73.41
N ALA A 502 -48.13 22.97 73.06
CA ALA A 502 -48.17 24.06 74.03
C ALA A 502 -49.30 23.89 75.05
N ASN A 503 -50.46 23.36 74.63
CA ASN A 503 -51.58 23.06 75.52
C ASN A 503 -51.26 21.91 76.48
N GLU A 504 -50.59 20.85 76.02
CA GLU A 504 -50.12 19.77 76.90
C GLU A 504 -49.16 20.30 77.97
N LEU A 505 -48.21 21.15 77.58
CA LEU A 505 -47.28 21.80 78.51
C LEU A 505 -48.00 22.71 79.50
N LEU A 506 -48.97 23.51 79.05
CA LEU A 506 -49.79 24.35 79.92
C LEU A 506 -50.58 23.52 80.94
N GLN A 507 -51.22 22.43 80.50
CA GLN A 507 -51.94 21.53 81.40
C GLN A 507 -51.01 20.89 82.44
N PHE A 508 -49.80 20.50 82.02
CA PHE A 508 -48.78 19.97 82.93
C PHE A 508 -48.41 21.02 84.00
N VAL A 509 -48.02 22.23 83.59
CA VAL A 509 -47.64 23.32 84.50
C VAL A 509 -48.80 23.72 85.42
N GLN A 510 -50.03 23.81 84.91
CA GLN A 510 -51.22 24.07 85.73
C GLN A 510 -51.46 22.97 86.77
N SER A 511 -51.24 21.70 86.41
CA SER A 511 -51.39 20.57 87.33
C SER A 511 -50.33 20.59 88.43
N GLU A 512 -49.07 20.87 88.07
CA GLU A 512 -47.95 20.99 88.99
C GLU A 512 -48.14 22.17 89.94
N TRP A 513 -48.59 23.30 89.40
CA TRP A 513 -48.91 24.47 90.20
C TRP A 513 -50.02 24.18 91.21
N LYS A 514 -51.10 23.51 90.78
CA LYS A 514 -52.21 23.12 91.66
C LYS A 514 -51.75 22.20 92.80
N GLN A 515 -50.82 21.28 92.54
CA GLN A 515 -50.24 20.42 93.57
C GLN A 515 -49.33 21.21 94.53
N LEU A 516 -48.43 22.03 93.99
CA LEU A 516 -47.49 22.83 94.78
C LEU A 516 -48.20 23.86 95.65
N ARG A 517 -49.23 24.51 95.12
CA ARG A 517 -50.10 25.45 95.84
C ARG A 517 -50.69 24.84 97.11
N ARG A 518 -51.15 23.58 97.04
CA ARG A 518 -51.65 22.84 98.22
C ARG A 518 -50.57 22.57 99.26
N ARG A 519 -49.33 22.28 98.83
CA ARG A 519 -48.20 22.05 99.75
C ARG A 519 -47.74 23.35 100.42
N LEU A 520 -47.69 24.45 99.66
CA LEU A 520 -47.38 25.80 100.19
C LEU A 520 -48.37 26.22 101.29
N ASP A 521 -49.66 25.93 101.10
CA ASP A 521 -50.69 26.19 102.11
C ASP A 521 -50.45 25.39 103.41
N SER A 522 -49.93 24.17 103.31
CA SER A 522 -49.59 23.33 104.47
C SER A 522 -48.30 23.73 105.19
N SER A 523 -47.35 24.38 104.49
CA SER A 523 -46.04 24.78 105.01
C SER A 523 -46.00 26.23 105.53
N SER A 524 -47.16 26.84 105.79
CA SER A 524 -47.32 28.22 106.31
C SER A 524 -46.77 29.36 105.43
N ILE A 525 -46.65 29.16 104.11
CA ILE A 525 -46.34 30.23 103.15
C ILE A 525 -47.66 30.89 102.70
N SER A 526 -47.85 32.16 103.01
CA SER A 526 -49.14 32.85 102.81
C SER A 526 -49.48 33.09 101.33
N ALA A 527 -50.77 33.33 101.05
CA ALA A 527 -51.26 33.70 99.73
C ALA A 527 -50.76 35.06 99.21
N THR A 528 -50.11 35.86 100.07
CA THR A 528 -49.54 37.17 99.75
C THR A 528 -48.05 37.10 99.42
N ASP A 529 -47.45 35.92 99.34
CA ASP A 529 -46.05 35.73 98.94
C ASP A 529 -45.86 36.14 97.47
N GLU A 530 -44.85 36.98 97.22
CA GLU A 530 -44.58 37.59 95.90
C GLU A 530 -44.33 36.52 94.81
N PHE A 531 -43.61 35.44 95.15
CA PHE A 531 -43.35 34.34 94.20
C PHE A 531 -44.62 33.56 93.88
N ARG A 532 -45.54 33.41 94.84
CA ARG A 532 -46.83 32.73 94.64
C ARG A 532 -47.73 33.51 93.68
N ILE A 533 -47.80 34.84 93.85
CA ILE A 533 -48.57 35.74 92.98
C ILE A 533 -47.94 35.76 91.58
N ALA A 534 -46.61 35.86 91.49
CA ALA A 534 -45.90 35.84 90.21
C ALA A 534 -46.08 34.52 89.44
N THR A 535 -46.14 33.39 90.14
CA THR A 535 -46.39 32.07 89.52
C THR A 535 -47.83 31.98 89.00
N GLU A 536 -48.81 32.39 89.80
CA GLU A 536 -50.22 32.42 89.37
C GLU A 536 -50.42 33.34 88.17
N ALA A 537 -49.76 34.51 88.17
CA ALA A 537 -49.77 35.44 87.05
C ALA A 537 -49.15 34.80 85.80
N ALA A 538 -47.95 34.21 85.91
CA ALA A 538 -47.29 33.58 84.76
C ALA A 538 -48.08 32.41 84.15
N VAL A 539 -48.74 31.58 84.98
CA VAL A 539 -49.60 30.49 84.50
C VAL A 539 -50.87 31.02 83.83
N ASN A 540 -51.43 32.11 84.34
CA ASN A 540 -52.61 32.76 83.75
C ASN A 540 -52.26 33.51 82.46
N ASP A 541 -51.11 34.19 82.42
CA ASP A 541 -50.58 34.86 81.24
C ASP A 541 -50.27 33.83 80.14
N ALA A 542 -49.70 32.67 80.49
CA ALA A 542 -49.51 31.56 79.55
C ALA A 542 -50.84 31.03 78.99
N SER A 543 -51.88 30.92 79.83
CA SER A 543 -53.22 30.52 79.38
C SER A 543 -53.84 31.54 78.43
N GLN A 544 -53.71 32.84 78.74
CA GLN A 544 -54.25 33.91 77.90
C GLN A 544 -53.50 34.02 76.57
N ALA A 545 -52.17 33.85 76.57
CA ALA A 545 -51.37 33.83 75.34
C ALA A 545 -51.75 32.64 74.43
N LEU A 546 -52.01 31.46 75.01
CA LEU A 546 -52.48 30.31 74.25
C LEU A 546 -53.89 30.54 73.67
N ASP A 547 -54.82 31.09 74.46
CA ASP A 547 -56.18 31.43 74.02
C ASP A 547 -56.17 32.53 72.93
N ALA A 548 -55.16 33.42 72.94
CA ALA A 548 -54.94 34.45 71.94
C ALA A 548 -54.19 33.94 70.69
N GLY A 549 -53.77 32.67 70.65
CA GLY A 549 -53.04 32.08 69.53
C GLY A 549 -51.55 32.44 69.45
N GLU A 550 -51.00 33.06 70.51
CA GLU A 550 -49.61 33.51 70.63
C GLU A 550 -48.73 32.42 71.26
N ILE A 551 -48.42 31.38 70.49
CA ILE A 551 -47.69 30.18 70.98
C ILE A 551 -46.33 30.54 71.59
N GLN A 552 -45.57 31.43 70.94
CA GLN A 552 -44.23 31.79 71.42
C GLN A 552 -44.26 32.53 72.76
N ASP A 553 -45.26 33.40 72.96
CA ASP A 553 -45.45 34.10 74.22
C ASP A 553 -45.97 33.13 75.30
N CYS A 554 -46.86 32.20 74.94
CA CYS A 554 -47.29 31.11 75.81
C CYS A 554 -46.09 30.29 76.32
N LEU A 555 -45.23 29.80 75.43
CA LEU A 555 -44.03 29.04 75.80
C LEU A 555 -43.08 29.84 76.70
N THR A 556 -42.95 31.15 76.44
CA THR A 556 -42.12 32.04 77.26
C THR A 556 -42.70 32.20 78.67
N PHE A 557 -44.02 32.39 78.80
CA PHE A 557 -44.69 32.44 80.09
C PHE A 557 -44.67 31.09 80.82
N LEU A 558 -44.75 29.96 80.11
CA LEU A 558 -44.60 28.62 80.67
C LEU A 558 -43.20 28.38 81.23
N GLY A 559 -42.15 28.78 80.49
CA GLY A 559 -40.77 28.70 80.98
C GLY A 559 -40.57 29.54 82.25
N LYS A 560 -41.13 30.76 82.28
CA LYS A 560 -41.12 31.61 83.48
C LYS A 560 -41.91 30.99 84.63
N ALA A 561 -43.05 30.36 84.36
CA ALA A 561 -43.84 29.68 85.37
C ALA A 561 -43.07 28.49 85.97
N ASP A 562 -42.38 27.68 85.16
CA ASP A 562 -41.58 26.54 85.64
C ASP A 562 -40.41 26.99 86.52
N GLU A 563 -39.68 28.04 86.13
CA GLU A 563 -38.61 28.61 86.97
C GLU A 563 -39.14 29.07 88.35
N LEU A 564 -40.29 29.73 88.38
CA LEU A 564 -40.93 30.18 89.61
C LEU A 564 -41.45 29.00 90.45
N LEU A 565 -42.01 27.97 89.80
CA LEU A 565 -42.44 26.73 90.45
C LEU A 565 -41.27 26.02 91.14
N GLU A 566 -40.13 25.90 90.47
CA GLU A 566 -38.93 25.28 91.03
C GLU A 566 -38.37 26.09 92.21
N GLY A 567 -38.38 27.42 92.11
CA GLY A 567 -38.04 28.31 93.22
C GLY A 567 -38.94 28.11 94.44
N LEU A 568 -40.26 27.92 94.23
CA LEU A 568 -41.22 27.63 95.29
C LEU A 568 -41.06 26.21 95.86
N ARG A 569 -40.78 25.20 95.03
CA ARG A 569 -40.50 23.83 95.49
C ARG A 569 -39.33 23.77 96.47
N ARG A 570 -38.24 24.50 96.20
CA ARG A 570 -37.08 24.56 97.10
C ARG A 570 -37.39 25.16 98.47
N ARG A 571 -38.48 25.92 98.59
CA ARG A 571 -38.95 26.53 99.86
C ARG A 571 -39.88 25.60 100.65
N VAL A 572 -40.33 24.50 100.06
CA VAL A 572 -41.24 23.51 100.67
C VAL A 572 -40.52 22.17 100.74
N VAL A 573 -39.83 21.91 101.86
CA VAL A 573 -39.28 20.60 102.21
C VAL A 573 -40.18 19.93 103.22
#